data_AF-A0A962TFW8-F1
#
_entry.id   AF-A0A962TFW8-F1
#
_cell.length_a   1.000
_cell.length_b   1.000
_cell.length_c   1.000
_cell.angle_alpha   90.00
_cell.angle_beta   90.00
_cell.angle_gamma   90.00
#
_symmetry.space_group_name_H-M   'P 1'
#
loop_
_entity.id
_entity.type
_entity.pdbx_description
1 polymer ?
#
loop_
_entity_poly.entity_id
_entity_poly.type
_entity_poly.pdbx_seq_one_letter_code
_entity_poly.pdbx_strand_id
1 'polypeptide(L)'
;MIHPFASFTMVAMAGVLGLVACSDGDNNKKAPLVPAAEVSGPITNGSRGFPATPAVVDLAAAGYVEEEFFVAGTARAFEPDGDWGIDGVWPVREAASAEYKTRILVRRPSDPNKFS
;
A
#
# COMPACT_ATOMS: atom_id res chain seq x y z
N MET A 1 -20.72 39.82 1.34
CA MET A 1 -20.50 40.22 2.75
C MET A 1 -19.80 39.05 3.44
N ILE A 2 -18.61 39.33 3.95
CA ILE A 2 -17.51 38.42 4.25
C ILE A 2 -17.76 37.70 5.59
N HIS A 3 -17.51 36.39 5.66
CA HIS A 3 -17.28 35.69 6.93
C HIS A 3 -15.98 34.88 6.84
N PRO A 4 -15.14 34.89 7.90
CA PRO A 4 -13.71 34.65 7.81
C PRO A 4 -13.30 33.17 7.86
N PHE A 5 -12.19 32.86 7.20
CA PHE A 5 -11.47 31.59 7.31
C PHE A 5 -10.94 31.40 8.73
N ALA A 6 -11.37 30.32 9.39
CA ALA A 6 -10.81 29.89 10.66
C ALA A 6 -9.43 29.27 10.43
N SER A 7 -8.42 29.94 10.99
CA SER A 7 -7.02 29.50 11.07
C SER A 7 -6.92 28.26 11.96
N PHE A 8 -6.40 27.14 11.43
CA PHE A 8 -6.04 25.97 12.23
C PHE A 8 -4.51 25.89 12.34
N THR A 9 -4.03 26.10 13.55
CA THR A 9 -2.61 26.04 13.93
C THR A 9 -2.06 24.63 13.73
N MET A 10 -1.02 24.51 12.89
CA MET A 10 -0.22 23.31 12.70
C MET A 10 0.68 23.09 13.93
N VAL A 11 0.43 22.03 14.69
CA VAL A 11 1.35 21.56 15.74
C VAL A 11 2.34 20.59 15.08
N ALA A 12 3.59 21.01 14.95
CA ALA A 12 4.69 20.14 14.55
C ALA A 12 5.14 19.31 15.76
N MET A 13 4.91 18.00 15.73
CA MET A 13 5.43 17.07 16.73
C MET A 13 6.56 16.28 16.08
N ALA A 14 7.79 16.66 16.38
CA ALA A 14 9.00 15.95 15.96
C ALA A 14 9.13 14.66 16.79
N GLY A 15 8.64 13.54 16.23
CA GLY A 15 8.89 12.20 16.75
C GLY A 15 10.03 11.55 15.98
N VAL A 16 11.18 11.33 16.64
CA VAL A 16 12.28 10.54 16.09
C VAL A 16 11.86 9.07 16.12
N LEU A 17 11.71 8.45 14.95
CA LEU A 17 11.50 7.01 14.81
C LEU A 17 12.82 6.36 14.34
N GLY A 18 13.48 5.63 15.24
CA GLY A 18 14.66 4.85 14.90
C GLY A 18 14.27 3.59 14.13
N LEU A 19 14.55 3.56 12.82
CA LEU A 19 14.51 2.33 12.03
C LEU A 19 15.82 1.57 12.19
N VAL A 20 15.74 0.37 12.77
CA VAL A 20 16.79 -0.64 12.64
C VAL A 20 16.71 -1.20 11.23
N ALA A 21 17.61 -0.76 10.36
CA ALA A 21 17.78 -1.33 9.03
C ALA A 21 18.73 -2.54 9.10
N CYS A 22 18.32 -3.66 8.50
CA CYS A 22 19.21 -4.77 8.22
C CYS A 22 20.27 -4.29 7.22
N SER A 23 21.54 -4.32 7.63
CA SER A 23 22.67 -3.86 6.83
C SER A 23 23.05 -4.93 5.79
N ASP A 24 22.57 -4.77 4.56
CA ASP A 24 23.18 -5.40 3.37
C ASP A 24 24.04 -4.36 2.66
N GLY A 25 25.36 -4.57 2.72
CA GLY A 25 26.38 -3.68 2.18
C GLY A 25 26.50 -3.76 0.67
N ASP A 26 25.64 -3.02 -0.05
CA ASP A 26 25.85 -2.64 -1.44
C ASP A 26 25.61 -1.13 -1.59
N ASN A 27 26.67 -0.36 -1.82
CA ASN A 27 26.68 1.12 -1.85
C ASN A 27 25.96 1.75 -3.05
N ASN A 28 25.06 1.02 -3.72
CA ASN A 28 24.35 1.51 -4.90
C ASN A 28 22.89 1.04 -4.99
N LYS A 29 22.22 0.84 -3.85
CA LYS A 29 20.76 0.65 -3.84
C LYS A 29 20.09 2.01 -4.00
N LYS A 30 19.74 2.36 -5.24
CA LYS A 30 18.84 3.50 -5.52
C LYS A 30 17.61 3.30 -4.64
N ALA A 31 17.33 4.28 -3.77
CA ALA A 31 16.17 4.21 -2.90
C ALA A 31 14.90 3.93 -3.75
N PRO A 32 13.97 3.10 -3.26
CA PRO A 32 12.73 2.83 -3.97
C PRO A 32 12.07 4.14 -4.42
N LEU A 33 11.60 4.17 -5.67
CA LEU A 33 10.97 5.36 -6.26
C LEU A 33 9.70 5.80 -5.51
N VAL A 34 9.09 4.86 -4.78
CA VAL A 34 7.93 5.09 -3.92
C VAL A 34 8.15 4.44 -2.55
N PRO A 35 7.61 5.01 -1.47
CA PRO A 35 7.63 4.38 -0.15
C PRO A 35 6.99 2.98 -0.18
N ALA A 36 7.47 2.08 0.68
CA ALA A 36 6.79 0.81 0.89
C ALA A 36 5.38 1.04 1.44
N ALA A 37 4.41 0.27 0.95
CA ALA A 37 3.04 0.33 1.46
C ALA A 37 2.99 -0.22 2.89
N GLU A 38 2.13 0.35 3.72
CA GLU A 38 1.82 -0.17 5.05
C GLU A 38 0.85 -1.35 4.90
N VAL A 39 1.20 -2.48 5.51
CA VAL A 39 0.34 -3.67 5.55
C VAL A 39 -0.15 -3.90 6.97
N SER A 40 -1.47 -4.02 7.15
CA SER A 40 -2.07 -4.31 8.45
C SER A 40 -3.14 -5.41 8.35
N GLY A 41 -3.25 -6.23 9.37
CA GLY A 41 -4.17 -7.38 9.41
C GLY A 41 -3.61 -8.55 10.23
N PRO A 42 -4.24 -9.72 10.15
CA PRO A 42 -5.41 -10.02 9.33
C PRO A 42 -6.67 -9.26 9.80
N ILE A 43 -7.60 -8.99 8.88
CA ILE A 43 -8.87 -8.32 9.21
C ILE A 43 -9.82 -9.35 9.82
N THR A 44 -10.10 -9.24 11.13
CA THR A 44 -10.97 -10.18 11.86
C THR A 44 -12.38 -9.65 12.16
N ASN A 45 -12.59 -8.33 12.10
CA ASN A 45 -13.82 -7.68 12.57
C ASN A 45 -14.82 -7.34 11.43
N GLY A 46 -14.80 -8.11 10.33
CA GLY A 46 -15.77 -7.93 9.24
C GLY A 46 -17.17 -8.41 9.64
N SER A 47 -18.23 -7.78 9.09
CA SER A 47 -19.62 -8.16 9.37
C SER A 47 -19.99 -9.59 8.98
N ARG A 48 -19.19 -10.22 8.11
CA ARG A 48 -19.36 -11.63 7.72
C ARG A 48 -18.46 -12.59 8.50
N GLY A 49 -17.48 -12.11 9.27
CA GLY A 49 -16.53 -12.94 10.02
C GLY A 49 -15.51 -13.73 9.18
N PHE A 50 -15.58 -13.65 7.85
CA PHE A 50 -14.65 -14.30 6.93
C PHE A 50 -14.37 -13.39 5.71
N PRO A 51 -13.25 -13.60 4.98
CA PRO A 51 -12.91 -12.84 3.79
C PRO A 51 -14.00 -12.76 2.73
N ALA A 52 -14.19 -11.60 2.11
CA ALA A 52 -15.11 -11.45 0.99
C ALA A 52 -14.49 -12.06 -0.28
N THR A 53 -14.60 -13.38 -0.41
CA THR A 53 -13.93 -14.16 -1.45
C THR A 53 -14.89 -14.53 -2.59
N PRO A 54 -14.45 -14.42 -3.87
CA PRO A 54 -15.15 -15.04 -4.99
C PRO A 54 -14.75 -16.51 -5.19
N ALA A 55 -13.93 -17.10 -4.31
CA ALA A 55 -13.51 -18.49 -4.45
C ALA A 55 -14.69 -19.45 -4.44
N VAL A 56 -14.74 -20.34 -5.44
CA VAL A 56 -15.67 -21.47 -5.52
C VAL A 56 -15.02 -22.77 -5.01
N VAL A 57 -13.74 -22.71 -4.59
CA VAL A 57 -12.93 -23.86 -4.18
C VAL A 57 -12.86 -23.94 -2.65
N ASP A 58 -12.94 -25.16 -2.11
CA ASP A 58 -12.70 -25.43 -0.68
C ASP A 58 -11.19 -25.37 -0.37
N LEU A 59 -10.74 -24.20 0.08
CA LEU A 59 -9.34 -23.96 0.42
C LEU A 59 -8.90 -24.76 1.65
N ALA A 60 -9.79 -24.99 2.62
CA ALA A 60 -9.46 -25.74 3.81
C ALA A 60 -9.19 -27.21 3.47
N ALA A 61 -10.03 -27.80 2.61
CA ALA A 61 -9.80 -29.16 2.10
C ALA A 61 -8.48 -29.27 1.30
N ALA A 62 -8.06 -28.20 0.64
CA ALA A 62 -6.78 -28.13 -0.06
C ALA A 62 -5.58 -27.84 0.88
N GLY A 63 -5.80 -27.60 2.17
CA GLY A 63 -4.75 -27.27 3.13
C GLY A 63 -4.26 -25.81 3.06
N TYR A 64 -5.11 -24.90 2.62
CA TYR A 64 -4.84 -23.46 2.53
C TYR A 64 -5.69 -22.67 3.51
N VAL A 65 -5.17 -21.52 3.92
CA VAL A 65 -5.92 -20.48 4.62
C VAL A 65 -6.08 -19.27 3.70
N GLU A 66 -7.17 -18.54 3.90
CA GLU A 66 -7.41 -17.25 3.26
C GLU A 66 -7.65 -16.20 4.34
N GLU A 67 -6.93 -15.09 4.24
CA GLU A 67 -6.99 -13.97 5.17
C GLU A 67 -7.05 -12.66 4.39
N GLU A 68 -7.79 -11.68 4.90
CA GLU A 68 -7.77 -10.33 4.34
C GLU A 68 -6.74 -9.45 5.05
N PHE A 69 -6.06 -8.59 4.31
CA PHE A 69 -5.17 -7.56 4.84
C PHE A 69 -5.51 -6.20 4.23
N PHE A 70 -5.27 -5.12 4.98
CA PHE A 70 -5.25 -3.79 4.42
C PHE A 70 -3.86 -3.46 3.89
N VAL A 71 -3.83 -2.84 2.71
CA VAL A 71 -2.64 -2.17 2.16
C VAL A 71 -2.95 -0.70 2.06
N ALA A 72 -2.09 0.15 2.61
CA ALA A 72 -2.28 1.59 2.66
C ALA A 72 -1.02 2.36 2.26
N GLY A 73 -1.21 3.59 1.82
CA GLY A 73 -0.13 4.53 1.55
C GLY A 73 -0.61 5.73 0.74
N THR A 74 0.34 6.47 0.19
CA THR A 74 0.08 7.64 -0.65
C THR A 74 0.33 7.32 -2.12
N ALA A 75 -0.72 7.37 -2.95
CA ALA A 75 -0.62 7.26 -4.40
C ALA A 75 -0.15 8.59 -5.01
N ARG A 76 0.50 8.51 -6.18
CA ARG A 76 0.90 9.68 -6.99
C ARG A 76 0.27 9.57 -8.37
N ALA A 77 -0.38 10.64 -8.80
CA ALA A 77 -0.84 10.83 -10.16
C ALA A 77 0.25 11.55 -10.96
N PHE A 78 0.38 11.16 -12.22
CA PHE A 78 1.32 11.74 -13.17
C PHE A 78 0.54 12.37 -14.32
N GLU A 79 1.06 13.46 -14.86
CA GLU A 79 0.51 14.15 -16.03
C GLU A 79 1.59 14.37 -17.10
N PRO A 80 1.19 14.66 -18.35
CA PRO A 80 2.14 14.89 -19.43
C PRO A 80 3.17 15.97 -19.09
N ASP A 81 4.43 15.66 -19.36
CA ASP A 81 5.51 16.65 -19.38
C ASP A 81 5.89 16.97 -20.83
N GLY A 82 5.05 17.77 -21.48
CA GLY A 82 5.13 18.07 -22.91
C GLY A 82 4.14 17.25 -23.76
N ASP A 83 4.34 17.27 -25.07
CA ASP A 83 3.49 16.57 -26.03
C ASP A 83 3.87 15.07 -26.12
N TRP A 84 2.88 14.19 -26.05
CA TRP A 84 3.07 12.74 -26.17
C TRP A 84 2.99 12.29 -27.64
N GLY A 85 3.96 11.47 -28.06
CA GLY A 85 3.98 10.80 -29.36
C GLY A 85 3.29 9.42 -29.34
N ILE A 86 3.45 8.63 -30.40
CA ILE A 86 2.84 7.28 -30.50
C ILE A 86 3.80 6.13 -30.13
N ASP A 87 5.04 6.46 -29.77
CA ASP A 87 6.12 5.51 -29.51
C ASP A 87 5.97 4.72 -28.21
N GLY A 88 5.01 5.13 -27.36
CA GLY A 88 4.77 4.53 -26.05
C GLY A 88 5.80 4.92 -25.00
N VAL A 89 6.63 5.94 -25.25
CA VAL A 89 7.63 6.47 -24.31
C VAL A 89 7.32 7.91 -24.01
N TRP A 90 6.68 8.15 -22.86
CA TRP A 90 6.13 9.46 -22.54
C TRP A 90 6.77 10.09 -21.32
N PRO A 91 7.31 11.32 -21.43
CA PRO A 91 7.75 12.07 -20.28
C PRO A 91 6.55 12.46 -19.42
N VAL A 92 6.71 12.33 -18.11
CA VAL A 92 5.69 12.63 -17.12
C VAL A 92 6.27 13.42 -15.97
N ARG A 93 5.43 14.25 -15.36
CA ARG A 93 5.73 14.96 -14.11
C ARG A 93 4.67 14.63 -13.06
N GLU A 94 5.06 14.65 -11.79
CA GLU A 94 4.12 14.45 -10.68
C GLU A 94 3.08 15.57 -10.68
N ALA A 95 1.80 15.20 -10.50
CA ALA A 95 0.67 16.12 -10.55
C ALA A 95 -0.03 16.24 -9.18
N ALA A 96 -0.54 15.12 -8.68
CA ALA A 96 -1.30 15.08 -7.45
C ALA A 96 -0.93 13.85 -6.61
N SER A 97 -1.26 13.89 -5.33
CA SER A 97 -1.16 12.74 -4.43
C SER A 97 -2.47 12.50 -3.68
N ALA A 98 -2.71 11.26 -3.30
CA ALA A 98 -3.89 10.89 -2.53
C ALA A 98 -3.60 9.67 -1.66
N GLU A 99 -4.13 9.67 -0.44
CA GLU A 99 -4.11 8.50 0.43
C GLU A 99 -5.00 7.39 -0.15
N TYR A 100 -4.53 6.15 -0.10
CA TYR A 100 -5.32 4.97 -0.42
C TYR A 100 -5.28 3.97 0.74
N LYS A 101 -6.36 3.20 0.86
CA LYS A 101 -6.44 2.02 1.72
C LYS A 101 -7.33 0.98 1.06
N THR A 102 -6.72 -0.11 0.62
CA THR A 102 -7.41 -1.19 -0.09
C THR A 102 -7.31 -2.49 0.69
N ARG A 103 -8.16 -3.47 0.38
CA ARG A 103 -8.07 -4.83 0.91
C ARG A 103 -7.42 -5.75 -0.10
N ILE A 104 -6.62 -6.70 0.38
CA ILE A 104 -6.11 -7.82 -0.42
C ILE A 104 -6.48 -9.14 0.26
N LEU A 105 -6.64 -10.19 -0.55
CA LEU A 105 -6.76 -11.57 -0.08
C LEU A 105 -5.40 -12.25 -0.18
N VAL A 106 -4.94 -12.83 0.92
CA VAL A 106 -3.74 -13.66 0.94
C VAL A 106 -4.18 -15.10 1.11
N ARG A 107 -3.90 -15.93 0.10
CA ARG A 107 -4.04 -17.38 0.16
C ARG A 107 -2.67 -18.00 0.31
N ARG A 108 -2.49 -18.80 1.34
CA ARG A 108 -1.22 -19.47 1.62
C ARG A 108 -1.46 -20.85 2.22
N PRO A 109 -0.50 -21.77 2.12
CA PRO A 109 -0.57 -23.02 2.85
C PRO A 109 -0.80 -22.76 4.35
N SER A 110 -1.64 -23.58 4.97
CA SER A 110 -1.86 -23.52 6.41
C SER A 110 -0.58 -23.84 7.20
N ASP A 111 0.25 -24.73 6.65
CA ASP A 111 1.62 -25.01 7.10
C ASP A 111 2.63 -24.17 6.29
N PRO A 112 3.26 -23.14 6.88
CA PRO A 112 4.21 -22.27 6.18
C PRO A 112 5.39 -23.01 5.55
N ASN A 113 5.77 -24.19 6.06
CA ASN A 113 6.90 -24.97 5.51
C ASN A 113 6.59 -25.59 4.14
N LYS A 114 5.33 -25.55 3.70
CA LYS A 114 4.92 -25.97 2.35
C LYS A 114 5.09 -24.87 1.31
N PHE A 115 5.50 -23.67 1.72
CA PHE A 115 5.90 -22.61 0.80
C PHE A 115 7.38 -22.82 0.41
N SER A 116 7.66 -22.91 -0.90
CA SER A 116 8.99 -23.19 -1.47
C SER A 116 9.57 -21.99 -2.18
#